data_AF-A0A2D6P214-F1
#
_entry.id   AF-A0A2D6P214-F1
#
_cell.length_a   1.000
_cell.length_b   1.000
_cell.length_c   1.000
_cell.angle_alpha   90.00
_cell.angle_beta   90.00
_cell.angle_gamma   90.00
#
_symmetry.space_group_name_H-M   'P 1'
#
loop_
_entity.id
_entity.type
_entity.pdbx_description
1 polymer ?
#
loop_
_entity_poly.entity_id
_entity_poly.type
_entity_poly.pdbx_seq_one_letter_code
_entity_poly.pdbx_strand_id
1 'polypeptide(L)'
;MEDMFNTTILCNNCNRQTKKSYITKHGFKIRTMDCNKCSKTWYHPADLQDYKNFSKIKDKKFQVKLRFVGNSYAVSIPREIIQFKELQRELNQILHLNLESPEKLSIIFSKKIRRIL
;
A
#
# COMPACT_ATOMS: atom_id res chain seq x y z
N MET A 1 7.62 -10.57 -19.10
CA MET A 1 7.47 -11.75 -18.21
C MET A 1 5.97 -11.91 -17.98
N GLU A 2 5.38 -13.01 -18.44
CA GLU A 2 3.93 -13.23 -18.30
C GLU A 2 3.59 -13.54 -16.84
N ASP A 3 2.59 -12.85 -16.31
CA ASP A 3 2.08 -13.12 -14.96
C ASP A 3 1.19 -14.37 -15.00
N MET A 4 1.44 -15.34 -14.12
CA MET A 4 0.60 -16.54 -14.00
C MET A 4 -0.86 -16.20 -13.70
N PHE A 5 -1.15 -15.03 -13.13
CA PHE A 5 -2.52 -14.56 -12.92
C PHE A 5 -3.24 -14.14 -14.21
N ASN A 6 -2.53 -14.03 -15.34
CA ASN A 6 -3.14 -13.75 -16.64
C ASN A 6 -3.71 -15.01 -17.30
N THR A 7 -3.24 -16.19 -16.93
CA THR A 7 -3.74 -17.46 -17.48
C THR A 7 -4.99 -17.95 -16.74
N THR A 8 -5.66 -18.94 -17.33
CA THR A 8 -6.81 -19.61 -16.71
C THR A 8 -6.32 -20.60 -15.66
N ILE A 9 -6.53 -20.27 -14.39
CA ILE A 9 -6.16 -21.14 -13.25
C ILE A 9 -7.36 -22.04 -12.90
N LEU A 10 -7.08 -23.32 -12.67
CA LEU A 10 -8.05 -24.29 -12.19
C LEU A 10 -7.90 -24.48 -10.68
N CYS A 11 -9.01 -24.64 -9.98
CA CYS A 11 -9.00 -24.96 -8.56
C CYS A 11 -8.50 -26.39 -8.32
N ASN A 12 -7.45 -26.57 -7.54
CA ASN A 12 -6.90 -27.90 -7.19
C ASN A 12 -7.93 -28.86 -6.55
N ASN A 13 -8.99 -28.36 -5.93
CA ASN A 13 -9.96 -29.19 -5.19
C ASN A 13 -11.16 -29.63 -6.05
N CYS A 14 -11.61 -28.79 -6.99
CA CYS A 14 -12.80 -29.09 -7.78
C CYS A 14 -12.58 -29.03 -9.29
N ASN A 15 -11.34 -28.76 -9.72
CA ASN A 15 -10.88 -28.65 -11.11
C ASN A 15 -11.70 -27.69 -11.99
N ARG A 16 -12.39 -26.71 -11.37
CA ARG A 16 -13.16 -25.67 -12.08
C ARG A 16 -12.32 -24.41 -12.20
N GLN A 17 -12.58 -23.65 -13.26
CA GLN A 17 -11.95 -22.37 -13.50
C GLN A 17 -12.24 -21.38 -12.36
N THR A 18 -11.19 -20.73 -11.87
CA THR A 18 -11.30 -19.66 -10.88
C THR A 18 -11.71 -18.36 -11.54
N LYS A 19 -12.44 -17.51 -10.82
CA LYS A 19 -12.77 -16.16 -11.26
C LYS A 19 -11.72 -15.17 -10.74
N LYS A 20 -11.21 -14.32 -11.62
CA LYS A 20 -10.35 -13.20 -11.23
C LYS A 20 -11.22 -12.16 -10.54
N SER A 21 -10.79 -11.72 -9.37
CA SER A 21 -11.45 -10.71 -8.56
C SER A 21 -10.40 -9.78 -7.95
N TYR A 22 -10.88 -8.72 -7.29
CA TYR A 22 -10.02 -7.77 -6.60
C TYR A 22 -10.62 -7.47 -5.24
N ILE A 23 -9.77 -7.45 -4.22
CA ILE A 23 -10.15 -7.02 -2.87
C ILE A 23 -9.45 -5.70 -2.58
N THR A 24 -10.20 -4.72 -2.08
CA THR A 24 -9.64 -3.43 -1.65
C THR A 24 -9.44 -3.44 -0.15
N LYS A 25 -8.18 -3.32 0.31
CA LYS A 25 -7.83 -3.30 1.74
C LYS A 25 -6.92 -2.12 2.05
N HIS A 26 -7.36 -1.18 2.89
CA HIS A 26 -6.64 0.07 3.21
C HIS A 26 -6.14 0.85 1.97
N GLY A 27 -6.93 0.86 0.90
CA GLY A 27 -6.56 1.51 -0.36
C GLY A 27 -5.74 0.65 -1.33
N PHE A 28 -5.22 -0.51 -0.88
CA PHE A 28 -4.52 -1.47 -1.73
C PHE A 28 -5.52 -2.33 -2.49
N LYS A 29 -5.37 -2.41 -3.82
CA LYS A 29 -6.07 -3.39 -4.65
C LYS A 29 -5.22 -4.66 -4.70
N ILE A 30 -5.70 -5.73 -4.07
CA ILE A 30 -5.05 -7.02 -4.07
C ILE A 30 -5.78 -7.90 -5.08
N ARG A 31 -5.04 -8.43 -6.06
CA ARG A 31 -5.57 -9.40 -7.01
C ARG A 31 -5.89 -10.70 -6.31
N THR A 32 -7.07 -11.22 -6.56
CA THR A 32 -7.55 -12.48 -6.00
C THR A 32 -8.10 -13.40 -7.07
N MET A 33 -8.05 -14.69 -6.79
CA MET A 33 -8.67 -15.74 -7.57
C MET A 33 -9.65 -16.46 -6.65
N ASP A 34 -10.92 -16.49 -7.04
CA ASP A 34 -11.98 -17.09 -6.23
C ASP A 34 -12.53 -18.34 -6.92
N CYS A 35 -12.71 -19.41 -6.15
CA CYS A 35 -13.42 -20.59 -6.61
C CYS A 35 -14.90 -20.54 -6.19
N ASN A 36 -15.82 -20.48 -7.16
CA ASN A 36 -17.26 -20.44 -6.90
C ASN A 36 -17.81 -21.67 -6.15
N LYS A 37 -17.13 -22.82 -6.20
CA LYS A 37 -17.60 -24.08 -5.60
C LYS A 37 -17.01 -24.34 -4.22
N CYS A 38 -15.73 -24.01 -4.02
CA CYS A 38 -15.01 -24.31 -2.79
C CYS A 38 -14.89 -23.12 -1.84
N SER A 39 -15.33 -21.92 -2.26
CA SER A 39 -15.21 -20.67 -1.52
C SER A 39 -13.77 -20.36 -1.06
N LYS A 40 -12.77 -20.94 -1.75
CA LYS A 40 -11.35 -20.66 -1.51
C LYS A 40 -10.94 -19.45 -2.34
N THR A 41 -10.20 -18.56 -1.69
CA THR A 41 -9.62 -17.35 -2.29
C THR A 41 -8.11 -17.44 -2.25
N TRP A 42 -7.47 -17.28 -3.41
CA TRP A 42 -6.01 -17.18 -3.51
C TRP A 42 -5.62 -15.73 -3.78
N TYR A 43 -4.70 -15.21 -2.98
CA TYR A 43 -4.17 -13.85 -3.11
C TYR A 43 -2.92 -13.85 -3.98
N HIS A 44 -2.76 -12.83 -4.81
CA HIS A 44 -1.53 -12.63 -5.55
C HIS A 44 -0.35 -12.44 -4.57
N PRO A 45 0.72 -13.26 -4.67
CA PRO A 45 1.79 -13.26 -3.68
C PRO A 45 2.55 -11.93 -3.62
N ALA A 46 2.81 -11.27 -4.76
CA ALA A 46 3.46 -9.96 -4.77
C ALA A 46 2.60 -8.87 -4.10
N ASP A 47 1.34 -8.70 -4.53
CA ASP A 47 0.38 -7.76 -3.91
C ASP A 47 0.21 -8.01 -2.40
N LEU A 48 0.15 -9.28 -1.97
CA LEU A 48 0.07 -9.63 -0.55
C LEU A 48 1.36 -9.26 0.19
N GLN A 49 2.53 -9.46 -0.43
CA GLN A 49 3.81 -9.08 0.15
C GLN A 49 3.93 -7.57 0.30
N ASP A 50 3.51 -6.80 -0.70
CA ASP A 50 3.51 -5.33 -0.64
C ASP A 50 2.54 -4.82 0.45
N TYR A 51 1.36 -5.42 0.58
CA TYR A 51 0.43 -5.13 1.69
C TYR A 51 1.01 -5.49 3.07
N LYS A 52 1.70 -6.63 3.20
CA LYS A 52 2.37 -7.00 4.45
C LYS A 52 3.47 -6.00 4.82
N ASN A 53 4.23 -5.53 3.83
CA ASN A 53 5.25 -4.49 4.04
C ASN A 53 4.60 -3.18 4.50
N PHE A 54 3.48 -2.78 3.89
CA PHE A 54 2.70 -1.62 4.33
C PHE A 54 2.25 -1.74 5.79
N SER A 55 1.65 -2.88 6.16
CA SER A 55 1.15 -3.09 7.53
C SER A 55 2.26 -2.93 8.57
N LYS A 56 3.45 -3.49 8.30
CA LYS A 56 4.60 -3.37 9.20
C LYS A 56 5.02 -1.92 9.44
N ILE A 57 5.02 -1.09 8.39
CA ILE A 57 5.40 0.32 8.50
C ILE A 57 4.29 1.13 9.15
N LYS A 58 3.02 0.86 8.80
CA LYS A 58 1.84 1.53 9.36
C LYS A 58 1.74 1.37 10.87
N ASP A 59 2.00 0.17 11.40
CA ASP A 59 1.85 -0.13 12.82
C ASP A 59 3.06 0.34 13.65
N LYS A 60 4.13 0.80 12.99
CA LYS A 60 5.36 1.25 13.63
C LYS A 60 5.25 2.71 14.08
N LYS A 61 5.62 2.97 15.34
CA LYS A 61 5.78 4.33 15.86
C LYS A 61 7.20 4.81 15.60
N PHE A 62 7.34 5.97 14.96
CA PHE A 62 8.63 6.60 14.71
C PHE A 62 8.79 7.79 15.65
N GLN A 63 9.91 7.82 16.38
CA GLN A 63 10.32 9.00 17.15
C GLN A 63 11.37 9.76 16.35
N VAL A 64 11.09 11.03 16.07
CA VAL A 64 11.93 11.90 15.26
C VAL A 64 12.13 13.22 15.98
N LYS A 65 13.32 13.82 15.81
CA LYS A 65 13.65 15.09 16.45
C LYS A 65 13.39 16.25 15.48
N LEU A 66 12.80 17.31 16.00
CA LEU A 66 12.75 18.61 15.32
C LEU A 66 14.17 19.17 15.22
N ARG A 67 14.47 19.79 14.08
CA ARG A 67 15.71 20.53 13.86
C ARG A 67 15.37 21.92 13.40
N PHE A 68 16.08 22.91 13.92
CA PHE A 68 15.98 24.27 13.43
C PHE A 68 16.83 24.44 12.16
N VAL A 69 16.24 24.97 11.09
CA VAL A 69 16.88 25.18 9.79
C VAL A 69 16.46 26.54 9.24
N GLY A 70 17.39 27.49 9.15
CA GLY A 70 17.08 28.85 8.71
C GLY A 70 16.09 29.53 9.66
N ASN A 71 14.89 29.85 9.17
CA ASN A 71 13.80 30.43 9.96
C ASN A 71 12.63 29.45 10.18
N SER A 72 12.88 28.14 10.10
CA SER A 72 11.84 27.11 10.24
C SER A 72 12.31 25.88 11.01
N TYR A 73 11.37 25.02 11.37
CA TYR A 73 11.66 23.69 11.89
C TYR A 73 11.48 22.64 10.80
N ALA A 74 12.39 21.67 10.79
CA ALA A 74 12.35 20.51 9.92
C ALA A 74 12.20 19.23 10.76
N VAL A 75 11.43 18.29 10.24
CA VAL A 75 11.36 16.91 10.73
C VAL A 75 11.86 15.97 9.64
N SER A 76 12.72 15.02 9.99
CA SER A 76 13.18 14.02 9.02
C SER A 76 12.16 12.89 8.92
N ILE A 77 11.66 12.63 7.72
CA ILE A 77 10.84 11.45 7.44
C ILE A 77 11.77 10.23 7.35
N PRO A 78 11.60 9.19 8.19
CA PRO A 78 12.40 7.98 8.13
C PRO A 78 12.42 7.36 6.72
N ARG A 79 13.61 6.90 6.28
CA ARG A 79 13.79 6.32 4.94
C ARG A 79 12.83 5.17 4.64
N GLU A 80 12.48 4.38 5.64
CA GLU A 80 11.54 3.26 5.53
C GLU A 80 10.15 3.69 5.05
N ILE A 81 9.66 4.87 5.47
CA ILE A 81 8.39 5.44 5.00
C ILE A 81 8.52 5.83 3.52
N ILE A 82 9.63 6.47 3.16
CA ILE A 82 9.88 6.95 1.78
C ILE A 82 10.12 5.79 0.81
N GLN A 83 10.86 4.76 1.25
CA GLN A 83 11.20 3.58 0.45
C GLN A 83 10.03 2.60 0.26
N PHE A 84 8.91 2.85 0.91
CA PHE A 84 7.69 2.11 0.61
C PHE A 84 7.35 2.28 -0.87
N LYS A 85 7.36 1.17 -1.62
CA LYS A 85 7.44 1.13 -3.10
C LYS A 85 6.40 2.01 -3.81
N GLU A 86 5.21 2.14 -3.24
CA GLU A 86 4.14 2.99 -3.81
C GLU A 86 4.42 4.47 -3.62
N LEU A 87 5.05 4.86 -2.51
CA LEU A 87 5.42 6.24 -2.25
C LEU A 87 6.56 6.67 -3.19
N GLN A 88 7.60 5.85 -3.37
CA GLN A 88 8.73 6.19 -4.25
C GLN A 88 8.34 6.52 -5.70
N ARG A 89 7.34 5.81 -6.25
CA ARG A 89 6.88 6.01 -7.64
C ARG A 89 6.01 7.26 -7.81
N GLU A 90 5.42 7.76 -6.73
CA GLU A 90 4.40 8.82 -6.78
C GLU A 90 4.82 10.13 -6.10
N LEU A 91 6.01 10.20 -5.49
CA LEU A 91 6.55 11.41 -4.85
C LEU A 91 6.96 12.48 -5.88
N ASN A 92 5.96 13.10 -6.53
CA ASN A 92 6.06 14.50 -6.87
C ASN A 92 6.08 15.25 -5.53
N GLN A 93 7.20 15.91 -5.25
CA GLN A 93 7.74 16.33 -3.96
C GLN A 93 6.89 17.34 -3.13
N ILE A 94 5.60 17.49 -3.43
CA ILE A 94 4.69 18.40 -2.74
C ILE A 94 3.94 17.62 -1.64
N LEU A 95 4.16 18.04 -0.41
CA LEU A 95 3.45 17.57 0.79
C LEU A 95 2.57 18.70 1.31
N HIS A 96 1.38 18.37 1.80
CA HIS A 96 0.52 19.30 2.51
C HIS A 96 0.71 19.12 4.01
N LEU A 97 0.91 20.21 4.74
CA LEU A 97 1.10 20.22 6.19
C LEU A 97 -0.05 20.97 6.86
N ASN A 98 -0.77 20.29 7.75
CA ASN A 98 -1.90 20.88 8.47
C ASN A 98 -1.72 20.71 9.98
N LEU A 99 -1.98 21.79 10.73
CA LEU A 99 -2.17 21.71 12.18
C LEU A 99 -3.64 21.38 12.44
N GLU A 100 -3.94 20.13 12.79
CA GLU A 100 -5.32 19.68 13.03
C GLU A 100 -5.80 20.02 14.44
N SER A 101 -4.88 20.06 15.40
CA SER A 101 -5.13 20.45 16.80
C SER A 101 -3.81 20.89 17.44
N PRO A 102 -3.81 21.50 18.64
CA PRO A 102 -2.58 21.93 19.31
C PRO A 102 -1.51 20.83 19.47
N GLU A 103 -1.92 19.56 19.53
CA GLU A 103 -1.02 18.42 19.72
C GLU A 103 -0.83 17.57 18.45
N LYS A 104 -1.46 17.95 17.32
CA LYS A 104 -1.50 17.11 16.12
C LYS A 104 -1.18 17.90 14.85
N LEU A 105 -0.05 17.55 14.26
CA LEU A 105 0.36 17.95 12.93
C LEU A 105 0.19 16.77 11.97
N SER A 106 -0.47 16.97 10.83
CA SER A 106 -0.59 15.97 9.78
C SER A 106 0.17 16.37 8.52
N ILE A 107 0.87 15.41 7.94
CA ILE A 107 1.54 15.51 6.65
C ILE A 107 0.75 14.62 5.68
N ILE A 108 0.28 15.20 4.58
CA ILE A 108 -0.51 14.50 3.57
C ILE A 108 0.25 14.57 2.24
N PHE A 109 0.44 13.41 1.61
CA PHE A 109 1.03 13.33 0.27
C PHE A 109 0.00 13.82 -0.76
N SER A 110 0.39 14.79 -1.61
CA SER A 110 -0.51 15.51 -2.53
C SER A 110 -1.18 14.62 -3.59
N LYS A 111 -0.60 13.47 -3.91
CA LYS A 111 -1.19 12.50 -4.83
C LYS A 111 -1.87 11.40 -4.04
N LYS A 112 -3.20 11.28 -4.21
CA LYS A 112 -3.93 10.06 -3.83
C LYS A 112 -3.25 8.90 -4.56
N ILE A 113 -2.82 7.86 -3.82
CA ILE A 113 -2.40 6.56 -4.37
C ILE A 113 -3.38 6.24 -5.49
N ARG A 114 -2.93 6.35 -6.75
CA ARG A 114 -3.88 6.30 -7.86
C ARG A 114 -4.46 4.90 -7.90
N ARG A 115 -5.78 4.85 -7.64
CA ARG A 115 -6.69 3.80 -8.12
C ARG A 115 -6.31 3.45 -9.55
N ILE A 116 -5.82 2.24 -9.79
CA ILE A 116 -5.79 1.66 -11.14
C ILE A 116 -7.12 0.92 -11.27
N LEU A 117 -8.11 1.59 -11.89
CA LEU A 117 -9.27 0.96 -12.52
C LEU A 117 -8.78 0.00 -13.61
#